data_AF-A0A840I698-F1
#
_entry.id   AF-A0A840I698-F1
#
_cell.length_a   1.000
_cell.length_b   1.000
_cell.length_c   1.000
_cell.angle_alpha   90.00
_cell.angle_beta   90.00
_cell.angle_gamma   90.00
#
_symmetry.space_group_name_H-M   'P 1'
#
loop_
_entity.id
_entity.type
_entity.pdbx_description
1 polymer ?
#
loop_
_entity_poly.entity_id
_entity_poly.type
_entity_poly.pdbx_seq_one_letter_code
_entity_poly.pdbx_strand_id
1 'polypeptide(L)'
;MTTSDRAAALFRRLEQNPAARAALEEGRMAQRVAGLVRDMREAADLSQSQLSEKLGWSEERVVEIENPTEPTNLTYAAMNEIAKVCGFRMPTTVKELPHWSPRGRPPGMLAGLKSTLKSVLRRLCAK
;
A
#
# COMPACT_ATOMS: atom_id res chain seq x y z
N MET A 1 37.19 -1.21 -8.12
CA MET A 1 36.15 -0.97 -7.10
C MET A 1 35.17 0.05 -7.66
N THR A 2 33.99 -0.42 -8.04
CA THR A 2 32.95 0.37 -8.70
C THR A 2 32.12 1.16 -7.68
N THR A 3 31.34 2.13 -8.14
CA THR A 3 30.35 2.83 -7.31
C THR A 3 29.33 1.87 -6.70
N SER A 4 28.97 0.80 -7.42
CA SER A 4 28.08 -0.26 -6.93
C SER A 4 28.71 -1.04 -5.77
N ASP A 5 30.01 -1.37 -5.84
CA ASP A 5 30.71 -2.08 -4.77
C ASP A 5 30.78 -1.25 -3.47
N ARG A 6 30.95 0.08 -3.61
CA ARG A 6 30.97 1.02 -2.49
C ARG A 6 29.61 1.14 -1.81
N ALA A 7 28.53 1.22 -2.60
CA ALA A 7 27.18 1.22 -2.07
C ALA A 7 26.87 -0.09 -1.33
N ALA A 8 27.21 -1.24 -1.93
CA ALA A 8 27.01 -2.54 -1.29
C ALA A 8 27.79 -2.68 0.03
N ALA A 9 29.03 -2.17 0.09
CA ALA A 9 29.81 -2.15 1.33
C ALA A 9 29.17 -1.25 2.41
N LEU A 10 28.64 -0.09 2.03
CA LEU A 10 27.92 0.81 2.93
C LEU A 10 26.67 0.13 3.50
N PHE A 11 25.84 -0.48 2.65
CA PHE A 11 24.63 -1.19 3.09
C PHE A 11 24.95 -2.33 4.05
N ARG A 12 25.97 -3.15 3.75
CA ARG A 12 26.42 -4.21 4.68
C ARG A 12 26.83 -3.65 6.04
N ARG A 13 27.47 -2.48 6.07
CA ARG A 13 27.88 -1.81 7.31
C ARG A 13 26.68 -1.25 8.09
N LEU A 14 25.68 -0.74 7.40
CA LEU A 14 24.43 -0.28 8.01
C LEU A 14 23.62 -1.46 8.59
N GLU A 15 23.58 -2.60 7.92
CA GLU A 15 22.88 -3.80 8.39
C GLU A 15 23.47 -4.39 9.68
N GLN A 16 24.77 -4.17 9.93
CA GLN A 16 25.45 -4.58 11.17
C GLN A 16 25.12 -3.68 12.37
N ASN A 17 24.58 -2.48 12.15
CA ASN A 17 24.16 -1.58 13.21
C ASN A 17 22.65 -1.79 13.51
N PRO A 18 22.27 -2.22 14.73
CA PRO A 18 20.87 -2.53 15.06
C PRO A 18 19.94 -1.32 14.92
N ALA A 19 20.40 -0.11 15.24
CA ALA A 19 19.60 1.12 15.09
C ALA A 19 19.38 1.47 13.61
N ALA A 20 20.43 1.35 12.79
CA ALA A 20 20.31 1.57 11.35
C ALA A 20 19.41 0.51 10.68
N ARG A 21 19.49 -0.74 11.13
CA ARG A 21 18.61 -1.82 10.66
C ARG A 21 17.14 -1.54 11.00
N ALA A 22 16.84 -1.09 12.21
CA ALA A 22 15.48 -0.72 12.60
C ALA A 22 14.92 0.40 11.72
N ALA A 23 15.69 1.48 11.54
CA ALA A 23 15.31 2.59 10.66
C ALA A 23 15.10 2.16 9.19
N LEU A 24 15.95 1.26 8.68
CA LEU A 24 15.78 0.72 7.32
C LEU A 24 14.52 -0.13 7.19
N GLU A 25 14.18 -0.93 8.20
CA GLU A 25 12.94 -1.70 8.20
C GLU A 25 11.70 -0.81 8.28
N GLU A 26 11.72 0.24 9.13
CA GLU A 26 10.66 1.25 9.18
C GLU A 26 10.47 1.94 7.81
N GLY A 27 11.56 2.38 7.17
CA GLY A 27 11.52 2.94 5.82
C GLY A 27 10.96 1.96 4.78
N ARG A 28 11.35 0.69 4.84
CA ARG A 28 10.81 -0.37 3.97
C ARG A 28 9.32 -0.63 4.22
N MET A 29 8.86 -0.49 5.46
CA MET A 29 7.43 -0.61 5.79
C MET A 29 6.65 0.59 5.25
N ALA A 30 7.14 1.80 5.47
CA ALA A 30 6.57 3.03 4.92
C ALA A 30 6.41 2.95 3.40
N GLN A 31 7.45 2.55 2.68
CA GLN A 31 7.41 2.40 1.21
C GLN A 31 6.43 1.31 0.75
N ARG A 32 6.30 0.20 1.49
CA ARG A 32 5.32 -0.86 1.17
C ARG A 32 3.88 -0.38 1.37
N VAL A 33 3.62 0.37 2.43
CA VAL A 33 2.30 0.97 2.69
C VAL A 33 1.96 2.01 1.62
N ALA A 34 2.92 2.87 1.25
CA ALA A 34 2.77 3.85 0.19
C ALA A 34 2.44 3.20 -1.16
N GLY A 35 3.15 2.12 -1.51
CA GLY A 35 2.86 1.32 -2.70
C GLY A 35 1.44 0.75 -2.67
N LEU A 36 0.99 0.20 -1.53
CA LEU A 36 -0.37 -0.31 -1.39
C LEU A 36 -1.44 0.78 -1.58
N VAL A 37 -1.24 1.98 -1.01
CA VAL A 37 -2.16 3.11 -1.19
C VAL A 37 -2.25 3.51 -2.66
N ARG A 38 -1.10 3.64 -3.32
CA ARG A 38 -1.02 3.95 -4.75
C ARG A 38 -1.74 2.90 -5.59
N ASP A 39 -1.47 1.61 -5.34
CA ASP A 39 -2.09 0.50 -6.06
C ASP A 39 -3.61 0.52 -5.90
N MET A 40 -4.14 0.80 -4.70
CA MET A 40 -5.58 0.95 -4.48
C MET A 40 -6.16 2.15 -5.23
N ARG A 41 -5.48 3.30 -5.20
CA ARG A 41 -5.92 4.51 -5.91
C ARG A 41 -5.98 4.28 -7.43
N GLU A 42 -4.91 3.72 -7.99
CA GLU A 42 -4.81 3.46 -9.42
C GLU A 42 -5.80 2.40 -9.88
N ALA A 43 -6.02 1.35 -9.10
CA ALA A 43 -7.05 0.34 -9.40
C ALA A 43 -8.48 0.89 -9.31
N ALA A 44 -8.69 2.03 -8.66
CA ALA A 44 -9.95 2.75 -8.61
C ALA A 44 -10.06 3.85 -9.69
N ASP A 45 -9.08 3.95 -10.60
CA ASP A 45 -8.97 4.97 -11.65
C ASP A 45 -9.04 6.42 -11.10
N LEU A 46 -8.46 6.67 -9.92
CA LEU A 46 -8.42 8.00 -9.29
C LEU A 46 -7.07 8.67 -9.46
N SER A 47 -7.06 9.99 -9.72
CA SER A 47 -5.87 10.82 -9.52
C SER A 47 -5.63 11.09 -8.02
N GLN A 48 -4.43 11.59 -7.67
CA GLN A 48 -4.13 12.00 -6.29
C GLN A 48 -5.07 13.12 -5.82
N SER A 49 -5.36 14.10 -6.68
CA SER A 49 -6.32 15.18 -6.41
C SER A 49 -7.76 14.68 -6.19
N GLN A 50 -8.22 13.71 -6.99
CA GLN A 50 -9.55 13.11 -6.78
C GLN A 50 -9.62 12.32 -5.47
N LEU A 51 -8.54 11.63 -5.10
CA LEU A 51 -8.45 10.94 -3.83
C LEU A 51 -8.48 11.93 -2.65
N SER A 52 -7.73 13.04 -2.74
CA SER A 52 -7.71 14.08 -1.71
C SER A 52 -9.09 14.72 -1.53
N GLU A 53 -9.78 15.05 -2.63
CA GLU A 53 -11.15 15.57 -2.61
C GLU A 53 -12.13 14.61 -1.93
N LYS A 54 -12.08 13.31 -2.28
CA LYS A 54 -12.96 12.29 -1.69
C LYS A 54 -12.72 12.06 -0.20
N LEU A 55 -11.48 12.23 0.26
CA LEU A 55 -11.10 12.07 1.66
C LEU A 55 -11.25 13.36 2.48
N GLY A 56 -11.40 14.52 1.82
CA GLY A 56 -11.33 15.83 2.46
C GLY A 56 -9.94 16.13 3.04
N TRP A 57 -8.88 15.60 2.41
CA TRP A 57 -7.49 15.81 2.82
C TRP A 57 -6.81 16.82 1.90
N SER A 58 -5.69 17.38 2.33
CA SER A 58 -4.84 18.16 1.44
C SER A 58 -4.15 17.25 0.42
N GLU A 59 -3.85 17.79 -0.76
CA GLU A 59 -3.15 17.05 -1.82
C GLU A 59 -1.73 16.70 -1.38
N GLU A 60 -1.06 17.60 -0.65
CA GLU A 60 0.29 17.37 -0.10
C GLU A 60 0.32 16.14 0.82
N ARG A 61 -0.73 15.94 1.61
CA ARG A 61 -0.84 14.77 2.49
C ARG A 61 -0.95 13.47 1.68
N VAL A 62 -1.71 13.48 0.57
CA VAL A 62 -1.81 12.31 -0.31
C VAL A 62 -0.46 12.02 -0.98
N VAL A 63 0.25 13.06 -1.43
CA VAL A 63 1.59 12.93 -2.00
C VAL A 63 2.57 12.35 -0.98
N GLU A 64 2.58 12.84 0.26
CA GLU A 64 3.43 12.35 1.34
C GLU A 64 3.15 10.88 1.67
N ILE A 65 1.88 10.49 1.72
CA ILE A 65 1.48 9.09 1.95
C ILE A 65 1.95 8.18 0.81
N GLU A 66 1.83 8.62 -0.45
CA GLU A 66 2.23 7.82 -1.60
C GLU A 66 3.74 7.87 -1.89
N ASN A 67 4.47 8.85 -1.36
CA ASN A 67 5.91 9.02 -1.55
C ASN A 67 6.60 9.46 -0.24
N PRO A 68 6.67 8.58 0.78
CA PRO A 68 7.19 8.97 2.07
C PRO A 68 8.71 9.14 2.03
N THR A 69 9.20 10.30 2.46
CA THR A 69 10.63 10.54 2.72
C THR A 69 11.05 10.13 4.14
N GLU A 70 10.08 10.00 5.04
CA GLU A 70 10.23 9.62 6.44
C GLU A 70 9.17 8.56 6.82
N PRO A 71 9.30 7.88 7.97
CA PRO A 71 8.24 6.99 8.46
C PRO A 71 6.88 7.70 8.48
N THR A 72 5.90 7.12 7.80
CA THR A 72 4.58 7.73 7.66
C THR A 72 3.76 7.52 8.94
N ASN A 73 3.05 8.56 9.38
CA ASN A 73 2.09 8.48 10.48
C ASN A 73 0.71 7.95 10.03
N LEU A 74 0.66 7.20 8.93
CA LEU A 74 -0.60 6.66 8.41
C LEU A 74 -1.12 5.55 9.33
N THR A 75 -2.22 5.85 10.02
CA THR A 75 -2.87 4.89 10.90
C THR A 75 -3.68 3.87 10.10
N TYR A 76 -3.94 2.70 10.72
CA TYR A 76 -4.81 1.69 10.13
C TYR A 76 -6.22 2.23 9.80
N ALA A 77 -6.76 3.12 10.64
CA ALA A 77 -8.04 3.77 10.38
C ALA A 77 -8.00 4.63 9.10
N ALA A 78 -6.94 5.41 8.92
CA ALA A 78 -6.76 6.21 7.71
C ALA A 78 -6.60 5.31 6.46
N MET A 79 -5.84 4.21 6.56
CA MET A 79 -5.75 3.21 5.49
C MET A 79 -7.13 2.62 5.13
N ASN A 80 -7.97 2.35 6.12
CA ASN A 80 -9.30 1.81 5.89
C ASN A 80 -10.23 2.81 5.19
N GLU A 81 -10.14 4.11 5.51
CA GLU A 81 -10.88 5.14 4.78
C GLU A 81 -10.41 5.28 3.34
N ILE A 82 -9.09 5.26 3.09
CA ILE A 82 -8.53 5.23 1.72
C ILE A 82 -9.08 4.02 0.96
N ALA A 83 -8.97 2.83 1.55
CA ALA A 83 -9.45 1.60 0.94
C ALA A 83 -10.94 1.71 0.57
N LYS A 84 -11.77 2.19 1.49
CA LYS A 84 -13.22 2.37 1.29
C LYS A 84 -13.53 3.34 0.15
N VAL A 85 -12.83 4.48 0.08
CA VAL A 85 -12.98 5.46 -1.00
C VAL A 85 -12.59 4.86 -2.35
N CYS A 86 -11.56 4.02 -2.38
CA CYS A 86 -11.11 3.29 -3.56
C CYS A 86 -11.95 2.03 -3.86
N GLY A 87 -12.99 1.72 -3.08
CA GLY A 87 -13.86 0.56 -3.31
C GLY A 87 -13.30 -0.78 -2.80
N PHE A 88 -12.29 -0.75 -1.94
CA PHE A 88 -11.69 -1.91 -1.27
C PHE A 88 -12.17 -2.04 0.18
N ARG A 89 -11.88 -3.20 0.77
CA ARG A 89 -12.12 -3.48 2.19
C ARG A 89 -10.82 -3.98 2.81
N MET A 90 -10.39 -3.34 3.89
CA MET A 90 -9.26 -3.83 4.69
C MET A 90 -9.70 -4.98 5.62
N PRO A 91 -8.85 -5.99 5.82
CA PRO A 91 -9.14 -7.12 6.70
C PRO A 91 -9.16 -6.67 8.17
N THR A 92 -10.29 -6.79 8.84
CA THR A 92 -10.44 -6.31 10.23
C THR A 92 -9.99 -7.33 11.27
N THR A 93 -9.74 -8.57 10.84
CA THR A 93 -9.25 -9.64 11.71
C THR A 93 -8.13 -10.42 11.04
N VAL A 94 -7.27 -11.05 11.84
CA VAL A 94 -6.18 -11.91 11.35
C VAL A 94 -6.71 -13.08 10.52
N LYS A 95 -7.94 -13.54 10.79
CA LYS A 95 -8.59 -14.63 10.03
C LYS A 95 -8.97 -14.21 8.60
N GLU A 96 -9.16 -12.92 8.35
CA GLU A 96 -9.47 -12.38 7.03
C GLU A 96 -8.21 -12.14 6.20
N LEU A 97 -7.02 -12.15 6.82
CA LEU A 97 -5.78 -12.08 6.07
C LEU A 97 -5.67 -13.35 5.22
N PRO A 98 -5.40 -13.24 3.90
CA PRO A 98 -5.06 -14.41 3.11
C PRO A 98 -3.90 -15.11 3.81
N HIS A 99 -3.95 -16.44 3.92
CA HIS A 99 -2.98 -17.22 4.68
C HIS A 99 -1.57 -16.67 4.42
N TRP A 100 -0.95 -16.06 5.42
CA TRP A 100 0.34 -15.44 5.21
C TRP A 100 1.36 -16.57 5.02
N SER A 101 1.81 -16.79 3.78
CA SER A 101 2.90 -17.72 3.49
C SER A 101 4.17 -16.90 3.28
N PRO A 102 5.21 -17.05 4.12
CA PRO A 102 6.46 -16.31 3.98
C PRO A 102 7.19 -16.52 2.65
N ARG A 103 6.75 -17.50 1.83
CA ARG A 103 7.35 -17.85 0.53
C ARG A 103 6.38 -17.83 -0.66
N GLY A 104 5.14 -17.37 -0.46
CA GLY A 104 4.11 -17.40 -1.49
C GLY A 104 3.72 -16.00 -1.95
N ARG A 105 3.95 -15.70 -3.23
CA ARG A 105 3.24 -14.61 -3.92
C ARG A 105 1.73 -14.86 -3.72
N PRO A 106 0.95 -13.97 -3.07
CA PRO A 106 -0.43 -14.28 -2.73
C PRO A 106 -1.22 -14.56 -4.02
N PRO A 107 -1.91 -15.70 -4.12
CA PRO A 107 -2.72 -16.01 -5.29
C PRO A 107 -3.92 -15.06 -5.29
N GLY A 108 -3.88 -14.06 -6.17
CA GLY A 108 -5.09 -13.40 -6.66
C GLY A 108 -5.77 -12.43 -5.69
N MET A 109 -5.09 -11.37 -5.28
CA MET A 109 -5.78 -10.14 -4.80
C MET A 109 -6.77 -9.60 -5.86
N LEU A 110 -6.58 -9.96 -7.14
CA LEU A 110 -7.47 -9.66 -8.27
C LEU A 110 -8.62 -10.68 -8.48
N ALA A 111 -8.66 -11.81 -7.76
CA ALA A 111 -9.72 -12.81 -7.92
C ALA A 111 -11.05 -12.35 -7.30
N GLY A 112 -11.00 -11.58 -6.21
CA GLY A 112 -12.17 -10.94 -5.59
C GLY A 112 -12.76 -9.78 -6.39
N LEU A 113 -11.98 -9.18 -7.29
CA LEU A 113 -12.45 -8.09 -8.15
C LEU A 113 -13.42 -8.60 -9.23
N LYS A 114 -13.17 -9.80 -9.77
CA LYS A 114 -13.99 -10.40 -10.83
C LYS A 114 -15.38 -10.81 -10.34
N SER A 115 -15.54 -11.26 -9.09
CA SER A 115 -16.85 -11.65 -8.55
C SER A 115 -17.74 -10.44 -8.27
N THR A 116 -17.14 -9.35 -7.79
CA THR A 116 -17.83 -8.09 -7.47
C THR A 116 -18.25 -7.34 -8.75
N LEU A 117 -17.38 -7.27 -9.77
CA LEU A 117 -17.75 -6.72 -11.08
C LEU A 117 -18.88 -7.51 -11.75
N LYS A 118 -18.86 -8.85 -11.63
CA LYS A 118 -19.90 -9.71 -12.22
C LYS A 118 -21.24 -9.59 -11.50
N SER A 119 -21.26 -9.27 -10.20
CA SER A 119 -22.51 -9.05 -9.45
C SER A 119 -23.09 -7.65 -9.70
N VAL A 120 -22.24 -6.63 -9.87
CA VAL A 120 -22.64 -5.27 -10.24
C VAL A 120 -23.18 -5.22 -11.68
N LEU A 121 -22.49 -5.83 -12.64
CA LEU A 121 -22.95 -5.91 -14.03
C LEU A 121 -24.28 -6.65 -14.19
N ARG A 122 -24.51 -7.72 -13.42
CA ARG A 122 -25.82 -8.42 -13.42
C ARG A 122 -26.97 -7.57 -12.89
N ARG A 123 -26.72 -6.65 -11.96
CA ARG A 123 -27.76 -5.74 -11.44
C ARG A 123 -28.06 -4.60 -12.42
N LEU A 124 -27.10 -4.21 -13.25
CA LEU A 124 -27.26 -3.16 -14.25
C LEU A 124 -27.95 -3.65 -15.53
N CYS A 125 -27.80 -4.93 -15.90
CA CYS A 125 -28.48 -5.52 -17.07
C CYS A 125 -29.86 -6.12 -16.78
N ALA A 126 -30.34 -6.05 -15.54
CA ALA A 126 -31.66 -6.57 -15.11
C ALA A 126 -32.73 -5.46 -14.96
N LYS A 127 -32.47 -4.29 -15.54
CA LYS A 127 -33.44 -3.20 -15.76
C LYS A 127 -33.55 -2.95 -17.26
#